data_AF-A0A1H0NJ37-F1
#
_entry.id   AF-A0A1H0NJ37-F1
#
_cell.length_a   1.000
_cell.length_b   1.000
_cell.length_c   1.000
_cell.angle_alpha   90.00
_cell.angle_beta   90.00
_cell.angle_gamma   90.00
#
_symmetry.space_group_name_H-M   'P 1'
#
loop_
_entity.id
_entity.type
_entity.pdbx_description
1 polymer ?
#
loop_
_entity_poly.entity_id
_entity_poly.type
_entity_poly.pdbx_seq_one_letter_code
_entity_poly.pdbx_strand_id
1 'polypeptide(L)'
;MRIAVGLISIFLGLLVLVQSCAVATTAGLAQDAATGDAGAVGIVVGLLFFTGGAFSFGLPMVATVVLLLAGLLALLGGGAFGDLRIWAYVAFGLAGLSLIAWRSARKRAAAFQTPPAAS
;
A
#
# COMPACT_ATOMS: atom_id res chain seq x y z
N MET A 1 -7.62 -9.73 -10.03
CA MET A 1 -6.85 -8.58 -9.50
C MET A 1 -6.90 -8.47 -7.98
N ARG A 2 -8.08 -8.53 -7.31
CA ARG A 2 -8.20 -8.31 -5.84
C ARG A 2 -7.30 -9.19 -4.98
N ILE A 3 -7.22 -10.49 -5.32
CA ILE A 3 -6.40 -11.46 -4.59
C ILE A 3 -4.91 -11.17 -4.77
N ALA A 4 -4.49 -10.85 -6.00
CA ALA A 4 -3.11 -10.51 -6.32
C ALA A 4 -2.64 -9.24 -5.60
N VAL A 5 -3.45 -8.16 -5.64
CA VAL A 5 -3.14 -6.90 -4.94
C VAL A 5 -3.03 -7.10 -3.43
N GLY A 6 -3.91 -7.94 -2.86
CA GLY A 6 -3.89 -8.27 -1.43
C GLY A 6 -2.63 -9.01 -1.01
N LEU A 7 -2.32 -10.12 -1.70
CA LEU A 7 -1.10 -10.90 -1.42
C LEU A 7 0.16 -10.07 -1.63
N ILE A 8 0.27 -9.36 -2.74
CA ILE A 8 1.44 -8.53 -3.05
C ILE A 8 1.64 -7.46 -1.97
N SER A 9 0.59 -6.76 -1.57
CA SER A 9 0.69 -5.73 -0.51
C SER A 9 1.10 -6.32 0.84
N ILE A 10 0.58 -7.50 1.21
CA ILE A 10 0.94 -8.17 2.47
C ILE A 10 2.42 -8.56 2.47
N PHE A 11 2.90 -9.20 1.40
CA PHE A 11 4.32 -9.59 1.28
C PHE A 11 5.25 -8.37 1.32
N LEU A 12 4.92 -7.32 0.56
CA LEU A 12 5.70 -6.09 0.54
C LEU A 12 5.67 -5.38 1.89
N GLY A 13 4.52 -5.34 2.57
CA GLY A 13 4.41 -4.77 3.92
C GLY A 13 5.31 -5.45 4.93
N LEU A 14 5.35 -6.79 4.93
CA LEU A 14 6.27 -7.55 5.79
C LEU A 14 7.73 -7.28 5.46
N LEU A 15 8.08 -7.19 4.17
CA LEU A 15 9.44 -6.88 3.73
C LEU A 15 9.85 -5.48 4.20
N VAL A 16 8.99 -4.48 4.01
CA VAL A 16 9.20 -3.11 4.50
C VAL A 16 9.36 -3.09 6.02
N LEU A 17 8.55 -3.85 6.77
CA LEU A 17 8.67 -3.93 8.23
C LEU A 17 10.05 -4.43 8.66
N VAL A 18 10.51 -5.55 8.10
CA VAL A 18 11.81 -6.13 8.45
C VAL A 18 12.93 -5.16 8.08
N GLN A 19 12.86 -4.55 6.90
CA GLN A 19 13.86 -3.61 6.42
C GLN A 19 13.91 -2.36 7.32
N SER A 20 12.75 -1.84 7.71
CA SER A 20 12.63 -0.65 8.55
C SER A 20 13.06 -0.90 10.00
N CYS A 21 12.79 -2.10 10.54
CA CYS A 21 13.31 -2.53 11.83
C CYS A 21 14.85 -2.62 11.81
N ALA A 22 15.43 -3.16 10.74
CA ALA A 22 16.87 -3.21 10.58
C ALA A 22 17.45 -1.78 10.54
N VAL A 23 16.87 -0.88 9.73
CA VAL A 23 17.28 0.53 9.61
C VAL A 23 17.17 1.27 10.95
N ALA A 24 16.06 1.12 11.68
CA ALA A 24 15.87 1.76 12.99
C ALA A 24 16.89 1.24 14.03
N THR A 25 17.19 -0.05 14.01
CA THR A 25 18.16 -0.68 14.92
C THR A 25 19.58 -0.20 14.63
N THR A 26 19.99 -0.19 13.36
CA THR A 26 21.33 0.29 12.98
C THR A 26 21.50 1.78 13.21
N ALA A 27 20.45 2.58 13.00
CA ALA A 27 20.45 4.00 13.33
C ALA A 27 20.67 4.27 14.81
N GLY A 28 20.05 3.47 15.70
CA GLY A 28 20.24 3.56 17.14
C GLY A 28 21.70 3.28 17.57
N LEU A 29 22.36 2.34 16.89
CA LEU A 29 23.78 2.02 17.12
C LEU A 29 24.71 3.10 16.57
N ALA A 30 24.36 3.70 15.42
CA ALA A 30 25.13 4.75 14.78
C ALA A 30 24.87 6.15 15.36
N GLN A 31 23.89 6.28 16.28
CA GLN A 31 23.36 7.55 16.79
C GLN A 31 22.93 8.52 15.67
N ASP A 32 22.42 7.97 14.55
CA ASP A 32 21.95 8.75 13.41
C ASP A 32 20.44 8.96 13.50
N ALA A 33 20.04 10.15 13.98
CA ALA A 33 18.64 10.51 14.17
C ALA A 33 17.85 10.52 12.86
N ALA A 34 18.45 10.95 11.74
CA ALA A 34 17.75 11.04 10.47
C ALA A 34 17.41 9.64 9.92
N THR A 35 18.35 8.70 10.05
CA THR A 35 18.14 7.30 9.66
C THR A 35 17.15 6.60 10.60
N GLY A 36 17.14 6.97 11.88
CA GLY A 36 16.15 6.48 12.86
C GLY A 36 14.72 6.89 12.52
N ASP A 37 14.52 8.16 12.17
CA ASP A 37 13.22 8.69 11.75
C ASP A 37 12.72 8.00 10.48
N ALA A 38 13.60 7.76 9.50
CA ALA A 38 13.26 7.01 8.30
C ALA A 38 12.82 5.58 8.60
N GLY A 39 13.50 4.90 9.52
CA GLY A 39 13.10 3.59 10.01
C GLY A 39 11.70 3.60 10.65
N ALA A 40 11.39 4.61 11.47
CA ALA A 40 10.07 4.75 12.08
C ALA A 40 8.96 4.98 11.02
N VAL A 41 9.20 5.85 10.04
CA VAL A 41 8.26 6.07 8.92
C VAL A 41 8.07 4.79 8.12
N GLY A 42 9.15 4.07 7.83
CA GLY A 42 9.11 2.79 7.12
C GLY A 42 8.25 1.74 7.85
N ILE A 43 8.35 1.65 9.17
CA ILE A 43 7.48 0.76 9.98
C ILE A 43 6.01 1.10 9.78
N VAL A 44 5.65 2.38 9.86
CA VAL A 44 4.25 2.83 9.64
C VAL A 44 3.79 2.53 8.22
N VAL A 45 4.62 2.82 7.22
CA VAL A 45 4.32 2.53 5.80
C VAL A 45 4.08 1.03 5.60
N GLY A 46 4.95 0.17 6.12
CA GLY A 46 4.80 -1.27 5.96
C GLY A 46 3.56 -1.83 6.66
N LEU A 47 3.15 -1.26 7.81
CA LEU A 47 1.88 -1.60 8.46
C LEU A 47 0.66 -1.21 7.62
N LEU A 48 0.73 -0.07 6.94
CA LEU A 48 -0.31 0.36 6.00
C LEU A 48 -0.36 -0.54 4.76
N PHE A 49 0.79 -0.98 4.23
CA PHE A 49 0.83 -2.00 3.18
C PHE A 49 0.16 -3.32 3.62
N PHE A 50 0.49 -3.78 4.82
CA PHE A 50 -0.05 -5.02 5.37
C PHE A 50 -1.57 -4.95 5.53
N THR A 51 -2.06 -3.91 6.21
CA THR A 51 -3.51 -3.70 6.43
C THR A 51 -4.26 -3.38 5.15
N GLY A 52 -3.69 -2.56 4.26
CA GLY A 52 -4.24 -2.28 2.93
C GLY A 52 -4.37 -3.55 2.08
N GLY A 53 -3.39 -4.44 2.17
CA GLY A 53 -3.45 -5.76 1.56
C GLY A 53 -4.56 -6.65 2.11
N ALA A 54 -4.70 -6.69 3.44
CA ALA A 54 -5.78 -7.44 4.10
C ALA A 54 -7.18 -6.94 3.67
N PHE A 55 -7.36 -5.61 3.57
CA PHE A 55 -8.64 -5.04 3.13
C PHE A 55 -8.94 -5.25 1.64
N SER A 56 -7.94 -5.57 0.80
CA SER A 56 -8.13 -5.79 -0.65
C SER A 56 -9.05 -6.99 -0.97
N PHE A 57 -9.20 -7.94 -0.04
CA PHE A 57 -10.04 -9.12 -0.25
C PHE A 57 -11.55 -8.83 -0.17
N GLY A 58 -11.97 -7.95 0.75
CA GLY A 58 -13.40 -7.65 0.99
C GLY A 58 -13.82 -6.21 0.66
N LEU A 59 -12.92 -5.24 0.86
CA LEU A 59 -13.21 -3.80 0.81
C LEU A 59 -12.13 -3.07 -0.03
N PRO A 60 -12.12 -3.25 -1.37
CA PRO A 60 -11.06 -2.72 -2.21
C PRO A 60 -10.95 -1.18 -2.20
N MET A 61 -12.03 -0.45 -1.88
CA MET A 61 -11.96 1.00 -1.69
C MET A 61 -11.12 1.36 -0.44
N VAL A 62 -11.36 0.67 0.68
CA VAL A 62 -10.58 0.88 1.90
C VAL A 62 -9.10 0.60 1.64
N ALA A 63 -8.80 -0.50 0.94
CA ALA A 63 -7.43 -0.80 0.52
C ALA A 63 -6.80 0.32 -0.33
N THR A 64 -7.53 0.91 -1.28
CA THR A 64 -7.04 2.03 -2.08
C THR A 64 -6.68 3.24 -1.21
N VAL A 65 -7.54 3.63 -0.26
CA VAL A 65 -7.28 4.78 0.61
C VAL A 65 -6.07 4.52 1.51
N VAL A 66 -5.99 3.33 2.11
CA VAL A 66 -4.87 2.94 2.98
C VAL A 66 -3.55 2.93 2.21
N LEU A 67 -3.52 2.36 0.99
CA LEU A 67 -2.33 2.34 0.13
C LEU A 67 -1.95 3.73 -0.38
N LEU A 68 -2.91 4.62 -0.62
CA LEU A 68 -2.63 6.03 -0.95
C LEU A 68 -1.96 6.75 0.22
N LEU A 69 -2.46 6.56 1.44
CA LEU A 69 -1.86 7.12 2.65
C LEU A 69 -0.44 6.57 2.88
N ALA A 70 -0.24 5.27 2.66
CA ALA A 70 1.08 4.65 2.70
C ALA A 70 2.04 5.30 1.70
N GLY A 71 1.58 5.50 0.45
CA GLY A 71 2.38 6.14 -0.60
C GLY A 71 2.73 7.58 -0.28
N LEU A 72 1.79 8.36 0.26
CA LEU A 72 2.05 9.74 0.67
C LEU A 72 3.06 9.83 1.82
N LEU A 73 2.91 9.00 2.85
CA LEU A 73 3.86 8.96 3.98
C LEU A 73 5.26 8.55 3.51
N ALA A 74 5.34 7.52 2.66
CA ALA A 74 6.61 7.06 2.10
C ALA A 74 7.27 8.14 1.23
N LEU A 75 6.48 8.90 0.47
CA LEU A 75 6.99 9.99 -0.37
C LEU A 75 7.53 11.16 0.47
N LEU A 76 6.83 11.51 1.55
CA LEU A 76 7.26 12.56 2.48
C LEU A 76 8.51 12.16 3.26
N GLY A 77 8.64 10.88 3.65
CA GLY A 77 9.85 10.34 4.28
C GLY A 77 11.00 10.08 3.31
N GLY A 78 10.73 9.97 2.01
CA GLY A 78 11.70 9.59 0.98
C GLY A 78 12.65 10.70 0.51
N GLY A 79 12.59 11.92 1.07
CA GLY A 79 13.46 13.02 0.65
C GLY A 79 14.95 12.71 0.78
N ALA A 80 15.36 12.02 1.85
CA ALA A 80 16.74 11.65 2.12
C ALA A 80 17.04 10.14 1.91
N PHE A 81 16.01 9.30 1.76
CA PHE A 81 16.12 7.84 1.76
C PHE A 81 15.46 7.24 0.51
N GLY A 82 16.28 6.62 -0.35
CA GLY A 82 15.86 6.15 -1.67
C GLY A 82 14.88 4.97 -1.64
N ASP A 83 14.96 4.13 -0.62
CA ASP A 83 14.07 2.99 -0.39
C ASP A 83 12.62 3.45 -0.15
N LEU A 84 12.41 4.46 0.69
CA LEU A 84 11.09 5.06 0.94
C LEU A 84 10.44 5.62 -0.33
N ARG A 85 11.21 6.20 -1.26
CA ARG A 85 10.68 6.65 -2.57
C ARG A 85 10.20 5.48 -3.42
N ILE A 86 10.93 4.37 -3.43
CA ILE A 86 10.53 3.17 -4.17
C ILE A 86 9.21 2.64 -3.60
N TRP A 87 9.11 2.56 -2.27
CA TRP A 87 7.88 2.12 -1.59
C TRP A 87 6.69 3.04 -1.89
N ALA A 88 6.91 4.35 -2.02
CA ALA A 88 5.87 5.29 -2.44
C ALA A 88 5.30 4.97 -3.83
N TYR A 89 6.15 4.74 -4.83
CA TYR A 89 5.70 4.41 -6.18
C TYR A 89 4.96 3.07 -6.23
N VAL A 90 5.46 2.07 -5.49
CA VAL A 90 4.81 0.76 -5.38
C VAL A 90 3.43 0.90 -4.75
N ALA A 91 3.29 1.70 -3.69
CA ALA A 91 2.03 1.96 -3.01
C ALA A 91 1.00 2.60 -3.96
N PHE A 92 1.42 3.61 -4.74
CA PHE A 92 0.56 4.25 -5.73
C PHE A 92 0.14 3.29 -6.85
N GLY A 93 1.04 2.43 -7.31
CA GLY A 93 0.72 1.38 -8.28
C GLY A 93 -0.36 0.43 -7.76
N LEU A 94 -0.19 -0.07 -6.53
CA LEU A 94 -1.16 -0.98 -5.90
C LEU A 94 -2.49 -0.29 -5.59
N ALA A 95 -2.47 0.98 -5.17
CA ALA A 95 -3.68 1.78 -4.99
C ALA A 95 -4.48 1.91 -6.30
N GLY A 96 -3.78 2.17 -7.42
CA GLY A 96 -4.37 2.22 -8.75
C GLY A 96 -5.00 0.88 -9.17
N LEU A 97 -4.28 -0.23 -8.96
CA LEU A 97 -4.81 -1.57 -9.25
C LEU A 97 -6.03 -1.91 -8.38
N SER A 98 -6.02 -1.53 -7.10
CA SER A 98 -7.16 -1.70 -6.19
C SER A 98 -8.37 -0.88 -6.65
N LEU A 99 -8.14 0.36 -7.10
CA LEU A 99 -9.19 1.24 -7.62
C LEU A 99 -9.83 0.66 -8.90
N ILE A 100 -9.01 0.11 -9.80
CA ILE A 100 -9.50 -0.58 -11.00
C ILE A 100 -10.33 -1.80 -10.60
N ALA A 101 -9.86 -2.59 -9.63
CA ALA A 101 -10.59 -3.76 -9.13
C ALA A 101 -11.94 -3.42 -8.48
N TRP A 102 -12.06 -2.22 -7.88
CA TRP A 102 -13.34 -1.69 -7.40
C TRP A 102 -14.25 -1.26 -8.55
N ARG A 103 -13.73 -0.44 -9.49
CA ARG A 103 -14.48 0.04 -10.66
C ARG A 103 -15.03 -1.10 -11.51
N SER A 104 -14.23 -2.14 -11.78
CA SER A 104 -14.65 -3.28 -12.60
C SER A 104 -15.80 -4.07 -11.98
N ALA A 105 -15.85 -4.18 -10.65
CA ALA A 105 -16.97 -4.85 -9.99
C ALA A 105 -18.24 -4.00 -9.96
N ARG A 106 -18.13 -2.68 -9.80
CA ARG A 106 -19.26 -1.77 -9.93
C ARG A 106 -19.89 -1.84 -11.33
N LYS A 107 -19.06 -1.85 -12.38
CA LYS A 107 -19.53 -2.01 -13.77
C LYS A 107 -20.30 -3.33 -13.98
N ARG A 108 -19.79 -4.43 -13.44
CA ARG A 108 -20.48 -5.74 -13.48
C ARG A 108 -21.83 -5.73 -12.76
N ALA A 109 -21.91 -5.08 -11.60
CA ALA A 109 -23.17 -4.95 -10.86
C ALA A 109 -24.21 -4.11 -11.63
N ALA A 110 -23.79 -3.02 -12.28
CA ALA A 110 -24.67 -2.18 -13.09
C ALA A 110 -25.19 -2.89 -14.35
N ALA A 111 -24.34 -3.67 -15.03
CA ALA A 111 -24.74 -4.42 -16.23
C ALA A 111 -25.79 -5.52 -15.96
N PHE A 112 -25.88 -6.01 -14.72
CA PHE A 112 -26.88 -7.02 -14.34
C PHE A 112 -28.26 -6.41 -14.05
N GLN A 113 -28.34 -5.08 -13.88
CA GLN A 113 -29.59 -4.38 -13.54
C GLN A 113 -30.33 -3.84 -14.77
N THR A 114 -29.75 -3.88 -15.96
CA THR A 114 -30.47 -3.62 -17.22
C THR A 114 -31.16 -4.91 -17.66
N PRO A 115 -32.51 -5.02 -17.59
CA PRO A 115 -33.22 -6.14 -18.19
C PRO A 115 -32.94 -6.15 -19.70
N PRO A 116 -32.88 -7.33 -20.36
CA PRO A 116 -32.85 -7.35 -21.81
C PRO A 116 -34.05 -6.53 -22.31
N ALA A 117 -33.79 -5.54 -23.16
CA ALA A 117 -34.85 -4.76 -23.79
C ALA A 117 -35.79 -5.76 -24.47
N ALA A 118 -37.02 -5.85 -23.98
CA ALA A 118 -38.06 -6.66 -24.58
C ALA A 118 -38.33 -6.09 -25.98
N SER A 119 -37.81 -6.78 -27.00
CA SER A 119 -38.12 -6.55 -28.42
C SER A 119 -39.04 -7.65 -28.91
#